data_AF-A0A0P9ETZ2-F1
#
_entry.id   AF-A0A0P9ETZ2-F1
#
_cell.length_a   1.000
_cell.length_b   1.000
_cell.length_c   1.000
_cell.angle_alpha   90.00
_cell.angle_beta   90.00
_cell.angle_gamma   90.00
#
_symmetry.space_group_name_H-M   'P 1'
#
loop_
_entity.id
_entity.type
_entity.pdbx_description
1 polymer ?
#
loop_
_entity_poly.entity_id
_entity_poly.type
_entity_poly.pdbx_seq_one_letter_code
_entity_poly.pdbx_strand_id
1 'polypeptide(L)'
;APLAPRWPAQVPPGVVLIQAAIPSAAPLPPHAAVRVGNETEQSLAAIARAWGSRPEQAEAIAAKAGGSPLFARLAAGLCPQGTLTPAKLPTGLAALHRHWWERMDAAGRQLALLLAASATPLAPELLAEIAGAPLRMVERWLQRWEPFFELIDEQAQCYHPATRAFVRAQRDDDLAEAHGAFVRFVQAQAGDQFAVALEPAHRPLLGAR
;
A
#
# COMPACT_ATOMS: atom_id res chain seq x y z
N ALA A 1 -12.13 12.79 29.21
CA ALA A 1 -12.55 13.61 28.06
C ALA A 1 -11.72 13.21 26.85
N PRO A 2 -12.26 13.07 25.63
CA PRO A 2 -11.44 12.75 24.47
C PRO A 2 -10.43 13.87 24.23
N LEU A 3 -9.15 13.51 24.07
CA LEU A 3 -8.09 14.46 23.74
C LEU A 3 -8.39 15.10 22.38
N ALA A 4 -8.36 16.43 22.32
CA ALA A 4 -8.48 17.15 21.06
C ALA A 4 -7.34 16.73 20.11
N PRO A 5 -7.61 16.49 18.81
CA PRO A 5 -6.58 16.14 17.86
C PRO A 5 -5.55 17.27 17.76
N ARG A 6 -4.27 16.89 17.70
CA ARG A 6 -3.16 17.83 17.51
C ARG A 6 -3.15 18.30 16.06
N TRP A 7 -3.86 19.38 15.78
CA TRP A 7 -3.76 20.07 14.51
C TRP A 7 -2.40 20.78 14.40
N PRO A 8 -1.81 20.88 13.19
CA PRO A 8 -0.66 21.75 12.98
C PRO A 8 -1.05 23.20 13.29
N ALA A 9 -0.18 23.94 13.99
CA ALA A 9 -0.44 25.32 14.40
C ALA A 9 -0.61 26.28 13.22
N GLN A 10 -0.17 25.89 12.03
CA GLN A 10 -0.35 26.64 10.80
C GLN A 10 -0.78 25.70 9.68
N VAL A 11 -1.89 26.07 9.02
CA VAL A 11 -2.40 25.40 7.82
C VAL A 11 -2.02 26.29 6.63
N PRO A 12 -1.22 25.81 5.66
CA PRO A 12 -0.83 26.60 4.51
C PRO A 12 -2.04 27.09 3.69
N PRO A 13 -1.94 28.25 2.99
CA PRO A 13 -2.98 28.71 2.08
C PRO A 13 -3.33 27.62 1.05
N GLY A 14 -4.62 27.31 0.90
CA GLY A 14 -5.12 26.30 -0.04
C GLY A 14 -5.25 24.87 0.53
N VAL A 15 -4.88 24.63 1.78
CA VAL A 15 -5.08 23.33 2.45
C VAL A 15 -6.40 23.33 3.22
N VAL A 16 -7.26 22.34 2.94
CA VAL A 16 -8.51 22.10 3.67
C VAL A 16 -8.36 20.83 4.50
N LEU A 17 -8.55 20.94 5.81
CA LEU A 17 -8.56 19.81 6.74
C LEU A 17 -10.01 19.38 6.97
N ILE A 18 -10.38 18.20 6.49
CA ILE A 18 -11.72 17.64 6.70
C ILE A 18 -11.64 16.61 7.83
N GLN A 19 -12.21 16.93 8.98
CA GLN A 19 -12.39 15.98 10.08
C GLN A 19 -13.76 15.32 9.97
N ALA A 20 -13.80 14.05 9.54
CA ALA A 20 -15.00 13.24 9.67
C ALA A 20 -15.06 12.68 11.10
N ALA A 21 -16.03 13.15 11.90
CA ALA A 21 -16.32 12.59 13.22
C ALA A 21 -17.60 11.75 13.14
N ILE A 22 -17.48 10.43 13.35
CA ILE A 22 -18.63 9.55 13.61
C ILE A 22 -18.31 8.79 14.92
N PRO A 23 -19.25 8.65 15.87
CA PRO A 23 -18.94 8.20 17.24
C PRO A 23 -18.54 6.72 17.39
N SER A 24 -18.52 5.91 16.32
CA SER A 24 -18.37 4.46 16.44
C SER A 24 -17.80 3.74 15.20
N ALA A 25 -17.07 4.44 14.32
CA ALA A 25 -16.41 3.79 13.19
C ALA A 25 -14.89 3.98 13.27
N ALA A 26 -14.15 2.95 12.87
CA ALA A 26 -12.69 2.93 12.79
C ALA A 26 -12.15 4.24 12.18
N PRO A 27 -11.00 4.77 12.66
CA PRO A 27 -10.49 6.05 12.23
C PRO A 27 -10.35 6.07 10.71
N LEU A 28 -11.04 7.01 10.06
CA LEU A 28 -10.92 7.22 8.64
C LEU A 28 -9.46 7.59 8.33
N PRO A 29 -8.82 6.94 7.34
CA PRO A 29 -7.45 7.25 6.99
C PRO A 29 -7.39 8.71 6.52
N PRO A 30 -6.39 9.50 6.97
CA PRO A 30 -6.28 10.91 6.60
C PRO A 30 -6.22 11.05 5.08
N HIS A 31 -7.21 11.73 4.50
CA HIS A 31 -7.24 12.10 3.09
C HIS A 31 -6.86 13.57 2.96
N ALA A 32 -5.66 13.84 2.46
CA ALA A 32 -5.25 15.18 2.04
C ALA A 32 -5.26 15.22 0.50
N ALA A 33 -6.06 16.11 -0.08
CA ALA A 33 -6.04 16.37 -1.51
C ALA A 33 -5.48 17.78 -1.72
N VAL A 34 -4.26 17.87 -2.26
CA VAL A 34 -3.66 19.15 -2.67
C VAL A 34 -3.99 19.37 -4.14
N ARG A 35 -4.75 20.43 -4.45
CA ARG A 35 -4.91 20.92 -5.83
C ARG A 35 -3.83 21.96 -6.09
N VAL A 36 -2.83 21.59 -6.88
CA VAL A 36 -1.82 22.54 -7.38
C VAL A 36 -2.29 23.02 -8.76
N GLY A 37 -2.36 24.33 -8.98
CA GLY A 37 -2.64 24.94 -10.30
C GLY A 37 -1.51 24.68 -11.30
N ASN A 38 -1.43 25.40 -12.43
CA ASN A 38 -0.45 25.21 -13.53
C ASN A 38 1.03 25.07 -13.13
N GLU A 39 1.38 25.33 -11.88
CA GLU A 39 2.63 24.94 -11.19
C GLU A 39 2.74 23.41 -10.92
N THR A 40 1.79 22.60 -11.42
CA THR A 40 1.70 21.17 -11.11
C THR A 40 2.92 20.43 -11.65
N GLU A 41 3.31 20.66 -12.91
CA GLU A 41 4.43 19.93 -13.52
C GLU A 41 5.77 20.26 -12.86
N GLN A 42 6.02 21.53 -12.53
CA GLN A 42 7.24 21.94 -11.82
C GLN A 42 7.29 21.33 -10.41
N SER A 43 6.15 21.31 -9.72
CA SER A 43 6.02 20.69 -8.39
C SER A 43 6.23 19.17 -8.46
N LEU A 44 5.69 18.50 -9.48
CA LEU A 44 5.88 17.06 -9.71
C LEU A 44 7.33 16.72 -10.07
N ALA A 45 7.98 17.55 -10.89
CA ALA A 45 9.39 17.41 -11.17
C ALA A 45 10.25 17.65 -9.92
N ALA A 46 9.86 18.59 -9.04
CA ALA A 46 10.52 18.82 -7.77
C ALA A 46 10.40 17.61 -6.84
N ILE A 47 9.23 16.97 -6.78
CA ILE A 47 9.05 15.70 -6.06
C ILE A 47 9.98 14.64 -6.62
N ALA A 48 9.98 14.41 -7.94
CA ALA A 48 10.85 13.40 -8.54
C ALA A 48 12.35 13.66 -8.27
N ARG A 49 12.78 14.94 -8.27
CA ARG A 49 14.14 15.36 -7.88
C ARG A 49 14.46 15.09 -6.42
N ALA A 50 13.54 15.38 -5.50
CA ALA A 50 13.69 15.08 -4.08
C ALA A 50 13.88 13.57 -3.82
N TRP A 51 13.37 12.73 -4.72
CA TRP A 51 13.56 11.28 -4.73
C TRP A 51 14.73 10.80 -5.60
N GLY A 52 15.68 11.69 -5.91
CA GLY A 52 16.96 11.34 -6.55
C GLY A 52 16.94 11.25 -8.08
N SER A 53 15.84 11.64 -8.74
CA SER A 53 15.82 11.71 -10.21
C SER A 53 16.67 12.86 -10.73
N ARG A 54 17.37 12.63 -11.85
CA ARG A 54 18.04 13.69 -12.61
C ARG A 54 17.02 14.68 -13.21
N PRO A 55 17.39 15.93 -13.51
CA PRO A 55 16.46 16.94 -14.01
C PRO A 55 15.63 16.48 -15.22
N GLU A 56 16.28 15.98 -16.29
CA GLU A 56 15.60 15.49 -17.51
C GLU A 56 14.63 14.34 -17.22
N GLN A 57 15.02 13.44 -16.31
CA GLN A 57 14.16 12.33 -15.89
C GLN A 57 12.97 12.82 -15.06
N ALA A 58 13.19 13.79 -14.18
CA ALA A 58 12.14 14.37 -13.35
C ALA A 58 11.09 15.10 -14.20
N GLU A 59 11.51 15.79 -15.26
CA GLU A 59 10.61 16.41 -16.24
C GLU A 59 9.80 15.36 -17.00
N ALA A 60 10.45 14.29 -17.48
CA ALA A 60 9.76 13.18 -18.14
C ALA A 60 8.74 12.50 -17.22
N ILE A 61 9.08 12.31 -15.93
CA ILE A 61 8.17 11.78 -14.91
C ILE A 61 6.98 12.74 -14.70
N ALA A 62 7.24 14.03 -14.55
CA ALA A 62 6.19 15.03 -14.34
C ALA A 62 5.18 15.07 -15.50
N ALA A 63 5.66 15.06 -16.74
CA ALA A 63 4.83 15.04 -17.94
C ALA A 63 3.94 13.78 -18.03
N LYS A 64 4.38 12.66 -17.45
CA LYS A 64 3.62 11.40 -17.43
C LYS A 64 2.75 11.22 -16.19
N ALA A 65 2.90 12.07 -15.17
CA ALA A 65 2.24 11.87 -13.89
C ALA A 65 0.72 12.11 -13.90
N GLY A 66 0.21 12.84 -14.89
CA GLY A 66 -1.23 13.15 -14.97
C GLY A 66 -1.73 13.89 -13.72
N GLY A 67 -0.89 14.75 -13.15
CA GLY A 67 -1.21 15.49 -11.92
C GLY A 67 -1.02 14.71 -10.60
N SER A 68 -0.51 13.47 -10.62
CA SER A 68 -0.38 12.64 -9.42
C SER A 68 1.01 12.76 -8.75
N PRO A 69 1.10 13.31 -7.52
CA PRO A 69 2.34 13.32 -6.73
C PRO A 69 2.84 11.91 -6.41
N LEU A 70 1.91 10.98 -6.15
CA LEU A 70 2.22 9.59 -5.89
C LEU A 70 2.88 8.93 -7.11
N PHE A 71 2.38 9.21 -8.32
CA PHE A 71 3.06 8.75 -9.53
C PHE A 71 4.51 9.26 -9.58
N ALA A 72 4.71 10.56 -9.33
CA ALA A 72 6.04 11.15 -9.42
C ALA A 72 7.03 10.49 -8.44
N ARG A 73 6.60 10.24 -7.20
CA ARG A 73 7.40 9.48 -6.21
C ARG A 73 7.70 8.06 -6.68
N LEU A 74 6.68 7.30 -7.07
CA LEU A 74 6.82 5.89 -7.44
C LEU A 74 7.74 5.73 -8.66
N ALA A 75 7.52 6.52 -9.70
CA ALA A 75 8.34 6.50 -10.91
C ALA A 75 9.80 6.92 -10.61
N ALA A 76 10.00 7.91 -9.73
CA ALA A 76 11.34 8.33 -9.32
C ALA A 76 12.11 7.23 -8.57
N GLY A 77 11.43 6.39 -7.79
CA GLY A 77 12.05 5.24 -7.14
C GLY A 77 12.35 4.07 -8.10
N LEU A 78 11.51 3.86 -9.12
CA LEU A 78 11.64 2.71 -10.03
C LEU A 78 12.68 2.91 -11.14
N CYS A 79 12.89 4.15 -11.57
CA CYS A 79 13.81 4.44 -12.68
C CYS A 79 15.30 4.22 -12.36
N PRO A 80 15.83 4.62 -11.18
CA PRO A 80 17.20 4.32 -10.79
C PRO A 80 17.49 2.81 -10.67
N GLN A 81 16.47 2.02 -10.32
CA GLN A 81 16.57 0.56 -10.21
C GLN A 81 16.58 -0.16 -11.57
N GLY A 82 16.47 0.58 -12.68
CA GLY A 82 16.40 0.02 -14.04
C GLY A 82 15.09 -0.72 -14.34
N THR A 83 14.14 -0.71 -13.42
CA THR A 83 12.83 -1.36 -13.57
C THR A 83 11.97 -0.65 -14.62
N LEU A 84 12.14 0.67 -14.74
CA LEU A 84 11.49 1.54 -15.71
C LEU A 84 12.51 2.51 -16.34
N THR A 85 12.39 2.77 -17.63
CA THR A 85 13.15 3.84 -18.30
C THR A 85 12.23 5.02 -18.58
N PRO A 86 12.76 6.27 -18.62
CA PRO A 86 11.95 7.46 -18.90
C PRO A 86 11.11 7.34 -20.19
N ALA A 87 11.68 6.71 -21.22
CA ALA A 87 11.01 6.48 -22.51
C ALA A 87 9.83 5.49 -22.43
N LYS A 88 9.82 4.60 -21.43
CA LYS A 88 8.80 3.57 -21.23
C LYS A 88 7.86 3.88 -20.07
N LEU A 89 7.86 5.12 -19.57
CA LEU A 89 6.98 5.53 -18.49
C LEU A 89 5.51 5.51 -18.95
N PRO A 90 4.63 4.76 -18.27
CA PRO A 90 3.20 4.80 -18.53
C PRO A 90 2.63 6.15 -18.12
N THR A 91 1.53 6.57 -18.75
CA THR A 91 0.87 7.84 -18.41
C THR A 91 -0.17 7.62 -17.30
N GLY A 92 0.04 8.28 -16.15
CA GLY A 92 -0.87 8.30 -15.01
C GLY A 92 -0.70 7.14 -14.04
N LEU A 93 -1.16 7.35 -12.80
CA LEU A 93 -0.98 6.41 -11.68
C LEU A 93 -1.59 5.03 -11.94
N ALA A 94 -2.79 4.97 -12.55
CA ALA A 94 -3.45 3.70 -12.84
C ALA A 94 -2.63 2.83 -13.82
N ALA A 95 -2.05 3.46 -14.84
CA ALA A 95 -1.22 2.76 -15.81
C ALA A 95 0.12 2.33 -15.20
N LEU A 96 0.69 3.12 -14.27
CA LEU A 96 1.88 2.73 -13.52
C LEU A 96 1.63 1.51 -12.63
N HIS A 97 0.52 1.49 -11.88
CA HIS A 97 0.14 0.32 -11.08
C HIS A 97 -0.09 -0.91 -11.94
N ARG A 98 -0.75 -0.76 -13.11
CA ARG A 98 -0.94 -1.86 -14.06
C ARG A 98 0.39 -2.40 -14.59
N HIS A 99 1.29 -1.52 -14.99
CA HIS A 99 2.63 -1.89 -15.46
C HIS A 99 3.40 -2.68 -14.39
N TRP A 100 3.33 -2.23 -13.14
CA TRP A 100 3.91 -2.94 -12.01
C TRP A 100 3.29 -4.33 -11.84
N TRP A 101 1.96 -4.42 -11.79
CA TRP A 101 1.22 -5.68 -11.61
C TRP A 101 1.51 -6.72 -12.68
N GLU A 102 1.54 -6.31 -13.95
CA GLU A 102 1.82 -7.19 -15.09
C GLU A 102 3.23 -7.80 -15.04
N ARG A 103 4.18 -7.12 -14.42
CA ARG A 103 5.59 -7.56 -14.29
C ARG A 103 5.85 -8.38 -13.02
N MET A 104 4.86 -8.52 -12.15
CA MET A 104 4.94 -9.44 -11.01
C MET A 104 4.61 -10.87 -11.46
N ASP A 105 5.41 -11.81 -10.98
CA ASP A 105 5.09 -13.24 -11.05
C ASP A 105 3.98 -13.61 -10.06
N ALA A 106 3.53 -14.87 -10.10
CA ALA A 106 2.44 -15.35 -9.25
C ALA A 106 2.75 -15.17 -7.75
N ALA A 107 3.99 -15.48 -7.34
CA ALA A 107 4.42 -15.33 -5.96
C ALA A 107 4.41 -13.87 -5.50
N GLY A 108 4.93 -12.95 -6.32
CA GLY A 108 4.88 -11.52 -6.02
C GLY A 108 3.47 -10.95 -5.92
N ARG A 109 2.55 -11.42 -6.77
CA ARG A 109 1.13 -11.03 -6.69
C ARG A 109 0.48 -11.54 -5.40
N GLN A 110 0.80 -12.77 -4.98
CA GLN A 110 0.31 -13.33 -3.71
C GLN A 110 0.82 -12.52 -2.51
N LEU A 111 2.12 -12.17 -2.49
CA LEU A 111 2.69 -11.32 -1.43
C LEU A 111 2.03 -9.94 -1.39
N ALA A 112 1.81 -9.30 -2.54
CA ALA A 112 1.08 -8.03 -2.61
C ALA A 112 -0.35 -8.15 -2.08
N LEU A 113 -1.05 -9.26 -2.36
CA LEU A 113 -2.39 -9.53 -1.84
C LEU A 113 -2.39 -9.71 -0.31
N LEU A 114 -1.43 -10.44 0.24
CA LEU A 114 -1.29 -10.59 1.71
C LEU A 114 -1.08 -9.24 2.38
N LEU A 115 -0.19 -8.41 1.85
CA LEU A 115 0.05 -7.05 2.33
C LEU A 115 -1.19 -6.16 2.19
N ALA A 116 -1.95 -6.31 1.09
CA ALA A 116 -3.16 -5.52 0.87
C ALA A 116 -4.35 -5.98 1.72
N ALA A 117 -4.38 -7.25 2.11
CA ALA A 117 -5.36 -7.84 3.01
C ALA A 117 -5.09 -7.50 4.48
N SER A 118 -3.83 -7.23 4.82
CA SER A 118 -3.43 -6.84 6.17
C SER A 118 -3.89 -5.42 6.53
N ALA A 119 -4.35 -5.27 7.77
CA ALA A 119 -4.63 -3.98 8.38
C ALA A 119 -3.36 -3.36 9.02
N THR A 120 -2.39 -4.20 9.38
CA THR A 120 -1.13 -3.81 10.04
C THR A 120 0.08 -4.14 9.16
N PRO A 121 1.23 -3.48 9.38
CA PRO A 121 2.49 -3.97 8.85
C PRO A 121 2.75 -5.43 9.22
N LEU A 122 3.48 -6.15 8.36
CA LEU A 122 3.83 -7.56 8.55
C LEU A 122 5.34 -7.75 8.46
N ALA A 123 5.92 -8.49 9.39
CA ALA A 123 7.32 -8.89 9.32
C ALA A 123 7.57 -9.74 8.05
N PRO A 124 8.70 -9.56 7.33
CA PRO A 124 9.06 -10.37 6.17
C PRO A 124 9.07 -11.88 6.44
N GLU A 125 9.45 -12.29 7.64
CA GLU A 125 9.43 -13.69 8.10
C GLU A 125 8.01 -14.23 8.12
N LEU A 126 7.08 -13.46 8.69
CA LEU A 126 5.67 -13.82 8.75
C LEU A 126 5.05 -13.90 7.35
N LEU A 127 5.40 -12.97 6.46
CA LEU A 127 4.99 -13.03 5.05
C LEU A 127 5.52 -14.29 4.35
N ALA A 128 6.77 -14.64 4.59
CA ALA A 128 7.41 -15.83 4.02
C ALA A 128 6.71 -17.10 4.50
N GLU A 129 6.41 -17.19 5.80
CA GLU A 129 5.69 -18.32 6.40
C GLU A 129 4.28 -18.46 5.82
N ILE A 130 3.48 -17.38 5.79
CA ILE A 130 2.10 -17.43 5.29
C ILE A 130 2.06 -17.76 3.79
N ALA A 131 3.01 -17.22 3.02
CA ALA A 131 3.10 -17.48 1.59
C ALA A 131 3.72 -18.86 1.26
N GLY A 132 4.27 -19.58 2.25
CA GLY A 132 5.01 -20.81 2.01
C GLY A 132 6.26 -20.60 1.13
N ALA A 133 6.89 -19.43 1.26
CA ALA A 133 8.00 -19.00 0.41
C ALA A 133 9.31 -18.82 1.19
N PRO A 134 10.48 -18.93 0.55
CA PRO A 134 11.75 -18.63 1.22
C PRO A 134 11.87 -17.14 1.59
N LEU A 135 12.30 -16.82 2.81
CA LEU A 135 12.50 -15.43 3.28
C LEU A 135 13.32 -14.57 2.30
N ARG A 136 14.46 -15.09 1.83
CA ARG A 136 15.32 -14.44 0.83
C ARG A 136 14.59 -14.05 -0.46
N MET A 137 13.51 -14.75 -0.82
CA MET A 137 12.69 -14.43 -1.99
C MET A 137 11.79 -13.23 -1.68
N VAL A 138 11.18 -13.22 -0.50
CA VAL A 138 10.34 -12.12 0.01
C VAL A 138 11.16 -10.84 0.13
N GLU A 139 12.34 -10.89 0.77
CA GLU A 139 13.23 -9.74 0.92
C GLU A 139 13.65 -9.16 -0.44
N ARG A 140 14.07 -10.03 -1.37
CA ARG A 140 14.44 -9.61 -2.73
C ARG A 140 13.26 -8.98 -3.47
N TRP A 141 12.06 -9.50 -3.27
CA TRP A 141 10.85 -8.95 -3.88
C TRP A 141 10.49 -7.58 -3.30
N LEU A 142 10.53 -7.44 -1.97
CA LEU A 142 10.32 -6.17 -1.27
C LEU A 142 11.35 -5.13 -1.72
N GLN A 143 12.63 -5.51 -1.84
CA GLN A 143 13.70 -4.63 -2.32
C GLN A 143 13.48 -4.21 -3.78
N ARG A 144 13.12 -5.16 -4.65
CA ARG A 144 12.91 -4.89 -6.08
C ARG A 144 11.74 -3.94 -6.35
N TRP A 145 10.71 -3.99 -5.51
CA TRP A 145 9.50 -3.18 -5.65
C TRP A 145 9.33 -2.19 -4.52
N GLU A 146 10.43 -1.84 -3.85
CA GLU A 146 10.49 -0.97 -2.67
C GLU A 146 9.64 0.29 -2.81
N PRO A 147 9.55 0.99 -3.96
CA PRO A 147 8.72 2.19 -4.06
C PRO A 147 7.23 1.98 -3.74
N PHE A 148 6.70 0.77 -3.94
CA PHE A 148 5.29 0.43 -3.65
C PHE A 148 5.04 0.01 -2.20
N PHE A 149 6.10 -0.19 -1.43
CA PHE A 149 6.07 -0.70 -0.07
C PHE A 149 6.80 0.26 0.87
N GLU A 150 6.58 0.09 2.16
CA GLU A 150 7.39 0.73 3.18
C GLU A 150 7.67 -0.25 4.30
N LEU A 151 8.86 -0.11 4.88
CA LEU A 151 9.28 -0.84 6.07
C LEU A 151 9.14 0.12 7.27
N ILE A 152 8.28 -0.24 8.21
CA ILE A 152 8.09 0.47 9.49
C ILE A 152 8.46 -0.52 10.59
N ASP A 153 9.48 -0.22 11.39
CA ASP A 153 9.97 -1.10 12.44
C ASP A 153 10.26 -2.53 11.92
N GLU A 154 10.95 -2.63 10.78
CA GLU A 154 11.25 -3.88 10.05
C GLU A 154 10.02 -4.62 9.50
N GLN A 155 8.83 -4.02 9.50
CA GLN A 155 7.60 -4.63 9.00
C GLN A 155 7.13 -3.96 7.71
N ALA A 156 6.76 -4.78 6.73
CA ALA A 156 6.31 -4.34 5.42
C ALA A 156 4.82 -3.99 5.39
N GLN A 157 4.47 -2.89 4.73
CA GLN A 157 3.11 -2.58 4.30
C GLN A 157 3.08 -1.90 2.93
N CYS A 158 1.91 -1.83 2.29
CA CYS A 158 1.74 -1.00 1.10
C CYS A 158 1.96 0.46 1.44
N TYR A 159 2.85 1.14 0.71
CA TYR A 159 3.24 2.53 0.95
C TYR A 159 2.04 3.51 0.96
N HIS A 160 1.07 3.29 0.06
CA HIS A 160 -0.07 4.20 -0.07
C HIS A 160 -1.41 3.43 -0.13
N PRO A 161 -2.49 3.97 0.47
CA PRO A 161 -3.83 3.37 0.37
C PRO A 161 -4.31 3.17 -1.07
N ALA A 162 -3.91 4.03 -2.01
CA ALA A 162 -4.22 3.87 -3.43
C ALA A 162 -3.59 2.62 -4.05
N THR A 163 -2.36 2.26 -3.66
CA THR A 163 -1.70 1.02 -4.08
C THR A 163 -2.44 -0.18 -3.52
N ARG A 164 -2.82 -0.11 -2.24
CA ARG A 164 -3.64 -1.13 -1.57
C ARG A 164 -4.97 -1.34 -2.28
N ALA A 165 -5.70 -0.25 -2.56
CA ALA A 165 -6.98 -0.28 -3.26
C ALA A 165 -6.82 -0.84 -4.68
N PHE A 166 -5.76 -0.48 -5.39
CA PHE A 166 -5.47 -1.05 -6.71
C PHE A 166 -5.28 -2.57 -6.64
N VAL A 167 -4.47 -3.07 -5.71
CA VAL A 167 -4.23 -4.52 -5.53
C VAL A 167 -5.53 -5.24 -5.21
N ARG A 168 -6.35 -4.69 -4.31
CA ARG A 168 -7.67 -5.25 -3.98
C ARG A 168 -8.60 -5.31 -5.19
N ALA A 169 -8.58 -4.29 -6.04
CA ALA A 169 -9.39 -4.25 -7.26
C ALA A 169 -8.91 -5.20 -8.37
N GLN A 170 -7.73 -5.83 -8.24
CA GLN A 170 -7.29 -6.82 -9.24
C GLN A 170 -8.00 -8.17 -9.12
N ARG A 171 -8.65 -8.43 -7.97
CA ARG A 171 -9.41 -9.66 -7.75
C ARG A 171 -10.67 -9.36 -6.95
N ASP A 172 -11.82 -9.45 -7.62
CA ASP A 172 -13.13 -9.09 -7.08
C ASP A 172 -13.53 -9.88 -5.80
N ASP A 173 -12.90 -11.04 -5.51
CA ASP A 173 -13.27 -11.91 -4.37
C ASP A 173 -12.10 -12.58 -3.58
N ASP A 174 -10.83 -12.46 -4.00
CA ASP A 174 -9.70 -13.24 -3.41
C ASP A 174 -9.00 -12.59 -2.21
N LEU A 175 -9.54 -11.49 -1.70
CA LEU A 175 -9.20 -11.06 -0.32
C LEU A 175 -9.54 -12.17 0.68
N ALA A 176 -10.60 -12.94 0.40
CA ALA A 176 -10.97 -14.12 1.19
C ALA A 176 -9.89 -15.21 1.16
N GLU A 177 -9.18 -15.40 0.04
CA GLU A 177 -8.08 -16.36 -0.04
C GLU A 177 -6.88 -15.90 0.80
N ALA A 178 -6.53 -14.61 0.71
CA ALA A 178 -5.47 -14.01 1.52
C ALA A 178 -5.81 -14.07 3.02
N HIS A 179 -7.03 -13.70 3.41
CA HIS A 179 -7.54 -13.87 4.77
C HIS A 179 -7.56 -15.34 5.20
N GLY A 180 -7.95 -16.24 4.30
CA GLY A 180 -7.89 -17.69 4.51
C GLY A 180 -6.47 -18.19 4.75
N ALA A 181 -5.46 -17.61 4.10
CA ALA A 181 -4.05 -17.94 4.35
C ALA A 181 -3.62 -17.52 5.76
N PHE A 182 -4.03 -16.33 6.23
CA PHE A 182 -3.82 -15.93 7.63
C PHE A 182 -4.51 -16.88 8.60
N VAL A 183 -5.77 -17.23 8.35
CA VAL A 183 -6.53 -18.16 9.22
C VAL A 183 -5.87 -19.54 9.28
N ARG A 184 -5.46 -20.10 8.14
CA ARG A 184 -4.74 -21.39 8.08
C ARG A 184 -3.41 -21.33 8.82
N PHE A 185 -2.68 -20.23 8.71
CA PHE A 185 -1.43 -20.03 9.45
C PHE A 185 -1.67 -20.03 10.97
N VAL A 186 -2.66 -19.26 11.44
CA VAL A 186 -3.01 -19.21 12.87
C VAL A 186 -3.52 -20.58 13.35
N GLN A 187 -4.31 -21.29 12.54
CA GLN A 187 -4.74 -22.66 12.83
C GLN A 187 -3.57 -23.62 12.99
N ALA A 188 -2.59 -23.57 12.08
CA ALA A 188 -1.40 -24.42 12.14
C ALA A 188 -0.53 -24.11 13.36
N GLN A 189 -0.42 -22.83 13.75
CA GLN A 189 0.32 -22.39 14.94
C GLN A 189 -0.38 -22.79 16.25
N ALA A 190 -1.70 -22.68 16.30
CA ALA A 190 -2.50 -22.94 17.50
C ALA A 190 -2.89 -24.42 17.69
N GLY A 191 -2.79 -25.25 16.64
CA GLY A 191 -3.19 -26.66 16.68
C GLY A 191 -4.65 -26.83 17.15
N ASP A 192 -4.90 -27.77 18.05
CA ASP A 192 -6.24 -28.05 18.59
C ASP A 192 -6.83 -26.89 19.42
N GLN A 193 -6.02 -25.90 19.83
CA GLN A 193 -6.49 -24.75 20.62
C GLN A 193 -7.29 -23.74 19.79
N PHE A 194 -7.15 -23.76 18.45
CA PHE A 194 -7.90 -22.86 17.58
C PHE A 194 -9.40 -23.20 17.55
N ALA A 195 -9.74 -24.49 17.54
CA ALA A 195 -11.13 -24.95 17.57
C ALA A 195 -11.83 -24.55 18.89
N VAL A 196 -11.10 -24.65 20.01
CA VAL A 196 -11.58 -24.26 21.35
C VAL A 196 -11.77 -22.74 21.46
N ALA A 197 -10.96 -21.93 20.77
CA ALA A 197 -11.09 -20.46 20.75
C ALA A 197 -12.24 -19.95 19.86
N LEU A 198 -12.66 -20.74 18.86
CA LEU A 198 -13.79 -20.40 17.98
C LEU A 198 -15.16 -20.75 18.59
N GLU A 199 -15.25 -21.78 19.45
CA GLU A 199 -16.51 -22.19 20.08
C GLU A 199 -17.23 -21.07 20.91
N PRO A 200 -16.53 -20.22 21.69
CA PRO A 200 -17.18 -19.11 22.39
C PRO A 200 -17.61 -17.98 21.45
N ALA A 201 -16.88 -17.76 20.36
CA ALA A 201 -17.11 -16.64 19.43
C ALA A 201 -18.29 -16.90 18.46
N HIS A 202 -18.60 -18.15 18.14
CA HIS A 202 -19.71 -18.53 17.24
C HIS A 202 -21.00 -18.95 17.95
N ARG A 203 -21.00 -19.07 19.29
CA ARG A 203 -22.20 -19.39 20.07
C ARG A 203 -23.38 -18.41 19.90
N PRO A 204 -23.21 -17.09 19.62
CA PRO A 204 -24.34 -16.21 19.42
C PRO A 204 -25.06 -16.39 18.08
N LEU A 205 -24.46 -17.07 17.10
CA LEU A 205 -25.03 -17.21 15.74
C LEU A 205 -25.82 -18.51 15.53
N LEU A 206 -25.75 -19.47 16.47
CA LEU A 206 -26.51 -20.72 16.43
C LEU A 206 -27.64 -20.78 17.47
N GLY A 207 -27.81 -19.73 18.28
CA GLY A 207 -28.83 -19.64 19.33
C GLY A 207 -30.05 -18.78 19.00
N ALA A 208 -30.11 -18.16 17.82
CA ALA A 208 -31.29 -17.42 17.36
C ALA A 208 -32.19 -18.34 16.52
N ARG A 209 -32.98 -19.17 17.18
CA ARG A 209 -34.22 -19.74 16.63
C ARG A 209 -35.39 -19.25 17.46
#